data_AF-A0AAD9A354-F1
#
_entry.id   AF-A0AAD9A354-F1
#
_cell.length_a   1.000
_cell.length_b   1.000
_cell.length_c   1.000
_cell.angle_alpha   90.00
_cell.angle_beta   90.00
_cell.angle_gamma   90.00
#
_symmetry.space_group_name_H-M   'P 1'
#
loop_
_entity.id
_entity.type
_entity.pdbx_description
1 polymer ?
#
loop_
_entity_poly.entity_id
_entity_poly.type
_entity_poly.pdbx_seq_one_letter_code
_entity_poly.pdbx_strand_id
1 'polypeptide(L)'
;MGMEMIKLEEELLTAREADLDLSKTGTTDPKELRSLNEAMHAAAFLLFYARLKGMPFTAPLVRKKVQVIVSEIGKIPVTSRVSHAVLFPLFIAGCEAVEGEGRRRILERLRTPRGLTYNRKDVCLSLEHVWQVRDLDPGSRWPDWFYKCE
;
A
#
# COMPACT_ATOMS: atom_id res chain seq x y z
N MET A 1 23.53 10.56 -24.71
CA MET A 1 23.83 9.40 -23.84
C MET A 1 24.66 9.74 -22.61
N GLY A 2 25.98 10.00 -22.68
CA GLY A 2 26.80 10.23 -21.47
C GLY A 2 26.36 11.45 -20.62
N MET A 3 26.11 12.60 -21.25
CA MET A 3 25.64 13.81 -20.56
C MET A 3 24.21 13.69 -19.99
N GLU A 4 23.32 12.95 -20.66
CA GLU A 4 21.95 12.73 -20.17
C GLU A 4 21.94 11.80 -18.95
N MET A 5 22.84 10.82 -18.93
CA MET A 5 22.98 9.88 -17.81
C MET A 5 23.53 10.59 -16.57
N ILE A 6 24.52 11.48 -16.75
CA ILE A 6 25.08 12.33 -15.69
C ILE A 6 24.00 13.27 -15.14
N LYS A 7 23.23 13.91 -16.01
CA LYS A 7 22.14 14.80 -15.60
C LYS A 7 21.05 14.05 -14.82
N LEU A 8 20.68 12.86 -15.27
CA LEU A 8 19.71 12.02 -14.57
C LEU A 8 20.23 11.57 -13.21
N GLU A 9 21.52 11.24 -13.11
CA GLU A 9 22.18 10.88 -11.86
C GLU A 9 22.18 12.06 -10.87
N GLU A 10 22.53 13.27 -11.32
CA GLU A 10 22.48 14.49 -10.52
C GLU A 10 21.05 14.83 -10.07
N GLU A 11 20.06 14.68 -10.95
CA GLU A 11 18.63 14.86 -10.62
C GLU A 11 18.17 13.84 -9.57
N LEU A 12 18.56 12.57 -9.69
CA LEU A 12 18.22 11.53 -8.71
C LEU A 12 18.91 11.73 -7.36
N LEU A 13 20.17 12.17 -7.36
CA LEU A 13 20.94 12.46 -6.15
C LEU A 13 20.35 13.63 -5.36
N THR A 14 19.83 14.64 -6.04
CA THR A 14 19.31 15.88 -5.43
C THR A 14 17.79 15.88 -5.24
N ALA A 15 17.06 14.95 -5.86
CA ALA A 15 15.60 14.87 -5.80
C ALA A 15 15.05 14.87 -4.37
N ARG A 16 15.69 14.14 -3.45
CA ARG A 16 15.26 14.09 -2.04
C ARG A 16 15.36 15.44 -1.35
N GLU A 17 16.45 16.18 -1.60
CA GLU A 17 16.68 17.49 -0.99
C GLU A 17 15.75 18.54 -1.57
N ALA A 18 15.54 18.51 -2.89
CA ALA A 18 14.54 19.33 -3.57
C ALA A 18 13.12 19.07 -3.03
N ASP A 19 12.73 17.80 -2.83
CA ASP A 19 11.44 17.42 -2.24
C ASP A 19 11.31 17.88 -0.78
N LEU A 20 12.39 17.76 0.01
CA LEU A 20 12.43 18.23 1.39
C LEU A 20 12.30 19.75 1.47
N ASP A 21 12.96 20.51 0.60
CA ASP A 21 12.85 21.97 0.56
C ASP A 21 11.46 22.44 0.14
N LEU A 22 10.82 21.75 -0.81
CA LEU A 22 9.41 21.95 -1.15
C LEU A 22 8.45 21.63 0.01
N SER A 23 8.85 20.75 0.93
CA SER A 23 8.05 20.36 2.10
C SER A 23 8.21 21.30 3.31
N LYS A 24 9.30 22.07 3.38
CA LYS A 24 9.61 22.98 4.52
C LYS A 24 8.68 24.19 4.63
N THR A 25 7.89 24.51 3.59
CA THR A 25 6.99 25.67 3.59
C THR A 25 5.62 25.41 4.24
N GLY A 26 5.39 24.26 4.89
CA GLY A 26 4.10 23.91 5.49
C GLY A 26 4.24 23.28 6.88
N THR A 27 4.29 24.11 7.92
CA THR A 27 4.33 23.68 9.32
C THR A 27 2.93 23.36 9.87
N THR A 28 2.54 22.10 9.76
CA THR A 28 1.66 21.34 10.68
C THR A 28 1.46 19.98 10.04
N ASP A 29 1.69 18.86 10.75
CA ASP A 29 1.36 17.52 10.24
C ASP A 29 -0.03 17.56 9.59
N PRO A 30 -0.14 17.53 8.25
CA PRO A 30 -1.44 17.49 7.61
C PRO A 30 -2.14 16.26 8.20
N LYS A 31 -3.39 16.39 8.69
CA LYS A 31 -4.14 15.26 9.26
C LYS A 31 -4.05 14.00 8.38
N GLU A 32 -3.97 14.23 7.07
CA GLU A 32 -3.73 13.25 6.02
C GLU A 32 -2.37 12.55 6.12
N LEU A 33 -1.28 13.28 6.37
CA LEU A 33 0.06 12.73 6.55
C LEU A 33 0.14 11.88 7.83
N ARG A 34 -0.51 12.33 8.90
CA ARG A 34 -0.65 11.52 10.12
C ARG A 34 -1.38 10.21 9.82
N SER A 35 -2.53 10.27 9.15
CA SER A 35 -3.25 9.07 8.73
C SER A 35 -2.43 8.18 7.81
N LEU A 36 -1.64 8.75 6.89
CA LEU A 36 -0.72 7.97 6.07
C LEU A 36 0.33 7.27 6.93
N ASN A 37 0.95 7.95 7.88
CA ASN A 37 1.95 7.36 8.78
C ASN A 37 1.37 6.21 9.61
N GLU A 38 0.15 6.34 10.12
CA GLU A 38 -0.54 5.25 10.82
C GLU A 38 -0.80 4.04 9.89
N ALA A 39 -1.20 4.30 8.64
CA ALA A 39 -1.38 3.25 7.64
C ALA A 39 -0.06 2.57 7.27
N MET A 40 1.02 3.34 7.10
CA MET A 40 2.37 2.82 6.83
C MET A 40 2.86 1.93 7.98
N HIS A 41 2.69 2.37 9.23
CA HIS A 41 3.05 1.59 10.41
C HIS A 41 2.26 0.28 10.48
N ALA A 42 0.95 0.32 10.22
CA ALA A 42 0.13 -0.89 10.19
C ALA A 42 0.52 -1.84 9.05
N ALA A 43 0.91 -1.33 7.88
CA ALA A 43 1.40 -2.14 6.76
C ALA A 43 2.73 -2.83 7.08
N ALA A 44 3.68 -2.11 7.69
CA ALA A 44 4.94 -2.69 8.16
C ALA A 44 4.70 -3.82 9.19
N PHE A 45 3.72 -3.61 10.08
CA PHE A 45 3.30 -4.63 11.04
C PHE A 45 2.76 -5.88 10.34
N LEU A 46 1.92 -5.73 9.31
CA LEU A 46 1.42 -6.85 8.52
C LEU A 46 2.55 -7.64 7.87
N LEU A 47 3.52 -6.96 7.25
CA LEU A 47 4.68 -7.63 6.67
C LEU A 47 5.45 -8.45 7.72
N PHE A 48 5.71 -7.89 8.90
CA PHE A 48 6.42 -8.62 9.95
C PHE A 48 5.64 -9.87 10.40
N TYR A 49 4.36 -9.75 10.71
CA TYR A 49 3.61 -10.85 11.30
C TYR A 49 3.10 -11.86 10.27
N ALA A 50 2.56 -11.41 9.14
CA ALA A 50 2.06 -12.30 8.11
C ALA A 50 3.19 -12.92 7.29
N ARG A 51 4.25 -12.15 6.95
CA ARG A 51 5.35 -12.66 6.12
C ARG A 51 6.45 -13.33 6.92
N LEU A 52 7.01 -12.64 7.91
CA LEU A 52 8.18 -13.16 8.65
C LEU A 52 7.80 -14.15 9.75
N LYS A 53 6.67 -13.94 10.43
CA LYS A 53 6.18 -14.86 11.49
C LYS A 53 5.16 -15.88 10.99
N GLY A 54 4.76 -15.82 9.72
CA GLY A 54 3.85 -16.79 9.12
C GLY A 54 2.45 -16.82 9.74
N MET A 55 2.01 -15.70 10.32
CA MET A 55 0.65 -15.58 10.88
C MET A 55 -0.37 -15.64 9.74
N PRO A 56 -1.43 -16.47 9.86
CA PRO A 56 -2.44 -16.55 8.81
C PRO A 56 -3.23 -15.24 8.73
N PHE A 57 -3.71 -14.93 7.54
CA PHE A 57 -4.49 -13.72 7.27
C PHE A 57 -5.80 -13.64 8.07
N THR A 58 -6.32 -14.79 8.50
CA THR A 58 -7.54 -14.91 9.32
C THR A 58 -7.31 -14.52 10.77
N ALA A 59 -6.04 -14.38 11.20
CA ALA A 59 -5.70 -14.01 12.56
C ALA A 59 -6.33 -12.66 12.92
N PRO A 60 -6.96 -12.53 14.11
CA PRO A 60 -7.62 -11.29 14.53
C PRO A 60 -6.69 -10.07 14.48
N LEU A 61 -5.41 -10.26 14.79
CA LEU A 61 -4.41 -9.20 14.74
C LEU A 61 -4.16 -8.70 13.31
N VAL A 62 -4.04 -9.60 12.33
CA VAL A 62 -3.88 -9.27 10.91
C VAL A 62 -5.11 -8.52 10.40
N ARG A 63 -6.32 -9.06 10.65
CA ARG A 63 -7.59 -8.43 10.26
C ARG A 63 -7.73 -7.02 10.86
N LYS A 64 -7.39 -6.84 12.13
CA LYS A 64 -7.41 -5.52 12.79
C LYS A 64 -6.47 -4.53 12.10
N LYS A 65 -5.26 -4.95 11.69
CA LYS A 65 -4.32 -4.07 10.99
C LYS A 65 -4.78 -3.71 9.58
N VAL A 66 -5.41 -4.63 8.85
CA VAL A 66 -6.09 -4.31 7.57
C VAL A 66 -7.16 -3.24 7.78
N GLN A 67 -8.01 -3.38 8.80
CA GLN A 67 -9.05 -2.39 9.12
C GLN A 67 -8.47 -1.02 9.46
N VAL A 68 -7.37 -0.96 10.22
CA VAL A 68 -6.66 0.29 10.52
C VAL A 68 -6.22 0.97 9.22
N ILE A 69 -5.56 0.25 8.32
CA ILE A 69 -5.10 0.80 7.04
C ILE A 69 -6.27 1.37 6.23
N VAL A 70 -7.35 0.59 6.06
CA VAL A 70 -8.53 1.00 5.28
C VAL A 70 -9.22 2.21 5.91
N SER A 71 -9.27 2.27 7.24
CA SER A 71 -9.85 3.38 7.99
C SER A 71 -9.01 4.66 7.83
N GLU A 72 -7.70 4.60 8.09
CA GLU A 72 -6.82 5.76 8.01
C GLU A 72 -6.73 6.33 6.59
N ILE A 73 -6.61 5.46 5.58
CA ILE A 73 -6.57 5.91 4.19
C ILE A 73 -7.92 6.49 3.74
N GLY A 74 -9.02 6.01 4.33
CA GLY A 74 -10.35 6.61 4.14
C GLY A 74 -10.46 8.05 4.64
N LYS A 75 -9.58 8.48 5.57
CA LYS A 75 -9.53 9.87 6.06
C LYS A 75 -8.72 10.79 5.15
N ILE A 76 -7.99 10.24 4.19
CA ILE A 76 -7.18 11.02 3.24
C ILE A 76 -8.07 11.30 2.02
N PRO A 77 -8.43 12.58 1.74
CA PRO A 77 -9.13 12.94 0.52
C PRO A 77 -8.37 12.46 -0.72
N VAL A 78 -9.10 11.98 -1.72
CA VAL A 78 -8.51 11.65 -3.03
C VAL A 78 -7.77 12.85 -3.61
N THR A 79 -8.21 14.07 -3.29
CA THR A 79 -7.62 15.31 -3.78
C THR A 79 -6.29 15.70 -3.13
N SER A 80 -5.94 15.08 -2.02
CA SER A 80 -4.71 15.37 -1.27
C SER A 80 -3.45 14.94 -2.03
N ARG A 81 -2.35 15.69 -1.87
CA ARG A 81 -1.01 15.27 -2.32
C ARG A 81 -0.55 13.99 -1.62
N VAL A 82 -0.93 13.79 -0.36
CA VAL A 82 -0.63 12.57 0.42
C VAL A 82 -1.25 11.32 -0.22
N SER A 83 -2.33 11.49 -1.00
CA SER A 83 -2.96 10.39 -1.73
C SER A 83 -2.03 9.72 -2.75
N HIS A 84 -0.87 10.31 -3.10
CA HIS A 84 0.12 9.69 -3.99
C HIS A 84 0.86 8.51 -3.34
N ALA A 85 0.93 8.49 -2.00
CA ALA A 85 1.73 7.52 -1.24
C ALA A 85 0.91 6.37 -0.64
N VAL A 86 -0.39 6.27 -0.96
CA VAL A 86 -1.31 5.28 -0.36
C VAL A 86 -1.21 3.89 -0.99
N LEU A 87 -0.50 3.75 -2.13
CA LEU A 87 -0.38 2.47 -2.85
C LEU A 87 0.21 1.38 -1.97
N PHE A 88 1.38 1.63 -1.37
CA PHE A 88 2.07 0.64 -0.55
C PHE A 88 1.17 0.11 0.58
N PRO A 89 0.62 0.95 1.49
CA PRO A 89 -0.18 0.41 2.58
C PRO A 89 -1.46 -0.27 2.10
N LEU A 90 -2.13 0.24 1.05
CA LEU A 90 -3.32 -0.42 0.48
C LEU A 90 -2.99 -1.77 -0.15
N PHE A 91 -1.87 -1.89 -0.85
CA PHE A 91 -1.49 -3.15 -1.48
C PHE A 91 -1.19 -4.21 -0.42
N ILE A 92 -0.44 -3.85 0.62
CA ILE A 92 -0.19 -4.77 1.75
C ILE A 92 -1.49 -5.15 2.46
N ALA A 93 -2.38 -4.20 2.73
CA ALA A 93 -3.70 -4.49 3.30
C ALA A 93 -4.54 -5.39 2.38
N GLY A 94 -4.48 -5.15 1.07
CA GLY A 94 -5.16 -5.93 0.04
C GLY A 94 -4.73 -7.38 0.06
N CYS A 95 -3.42 -7.64 0.12
CA CYS A 95 -2.87 -9.00 0.20
C CYS A 95 -3.39 -9.77 1.43
N GLU A 96 -3.82 -9.09 2.49
CA GLU A 96 -4.33 -9.69 3.74
C GLU A 96 -5.85 -9.58 3.91
N ALA A 97 -6.55 -8.81 3.08
CA ALA A 97 -7.99 -8.54 3.24
C ALA A 97 -8.85 -9.80 3.09
N VAL A 98 -9.79 -9.99 4.02
CA VAL A 98 -10.73 -11.12 4.05
C VAL A 98 -12.14 -10.63 3.76
N GLU A 99 -12.56 -9.55 4.42
CA GLU A 99 -13.92 -9.08 4.37
C GLU A 99 -14.23 -8.38 3.04
N GLY A 100 -15.40 -8.68 2.46
CA GLY A 100 -15.83 -8.11 1.19
C GLY A 100 -15.87 -6.58 1.19
N GLU A 101 -16.27 -5.96 2.30
CA GLU A 101 -16.26 -4.49 2.43
C GLU A 101 -14.83 -3.92 2.39
N GLY A 102 -13.89 -4.55 3.10
CA GLY A 102 -12.48 -4.15 3.11
C GLY A 102 -11.86 -4.25 1.71
N ARG A 103 -12.07 -5.39 1.03
CA ARG A 103 -11.65 -5.61 -0.35
C ARG A 103 -12.21 -4.56 -1.30
N ARG A 104 -13.51 -4.27 -1.22
CA ARG A 104 -14.18 -3.25 -2.05
C ARG A 104 -13.57 -1.87 -1.85
N ARG A 105 -13.38 -1.43 -0.59
CA ARG A 105 -12.80 -0.11 -0.27
C ARG A 105 -11.36 0.02 -0.76
N ILE A 106 -10.57 -1.06 -0.68
CA ILE A 106 -9.20 -1.09 -1.20
C ILE A 106 -9.20 -0.92 -2.72
N LEU A 107 -10.00 -1.71 -3.45
CA LEU A 107 -10.10 -1.58 -4.92
C LEU A 107 -10.59 -0.20 -5.34
N GLU A 108 -11.63 0.33 -4.71
CA GLU A 108 -12.17 1.65 -4.99
C GLU A 108 -11.08 2.73 -4.85
N ARG A 109 -10.29 2.67 -3.78
CA ARG A 109 -9.22 3.63 -3.53
C ARG A 109 -8.05 3.49 -4.51
N LEU A 110 -7.68 2.26 -4.89
CA LEU A 110 -6.64 2.00 -5.90
C LEU A 110 -7.07 2.35 -7.33
N ARG A 111 -8.37 2.28 -7.63
CA ARG A 111 -8.94 2.68 -8.93
C ARG A 111 -9.07 4.18 -9.09
N THR A 112 -9.14 4.94 -7.98
CA THR A 112 -9.32 6.39 -7.97
C THR A 112 -7.98 7.11 -7.83
N PRO A 113 -7.39 7.62 -8.91
CA PRO A 113 -5.97 7.95 -8.95
C PRO A 113 -5.62 9.27 -8.29
N ARG A 114 -4.49 9.27 -7.56
CA ARG A 114 -3.43 10.28 -7.61
C ARG A 114 -2.07 9.62 -7.32
N GLY A 115 -0.98 10.07 -7.94
CA GLY A 115 0.35 9.44 -7.90
C GLY A 115 0.81 8.92 -9.27
N LEU A 116 2.12 8.96 -9.54
CA LEU A 116 2.66 8.98 -10.91
C LEU A 116 3.01 7.63 -11.56
N THR A 117 3.07 6.50 -10.86
CA THR A 117 3.76 5.33 -11.44
C THR A 117 3.24 3.95 -10.99
N TYR A 118 2.07 3.51 -11.46
CA TYR A 118 1.76 2.07 -11.51
C TYR A 118 0.66 1.73 -12.53
N ASN A 119 0.71 0.52 -13.10
CA ASN A 119 -0.38 -0.01 -13.91
C ASN A 119 -1.53 -0.44 -13.00
N ARG A 120 -2.61 0.35 -12.99
CA ARG A 120 -3.77 0.16 -12.09
C ARG A 120 -4.48 -1.16 -12.30
N LYS A 121 -4.61 -1.58 -13.57
CA LYS A 121 -5.29 -2.83 -13.91
C LYS A 121 -4.53 -4.00 -13.31
N ASP A 122 -3.22 -4.01 -13.48
CA ASP A 122 -2.37 -5.09 -12.97
C ASP A 122 -2.43 -5.19 -11.45
N VAL A 123 -2.42 -4.06 -10.73
CA VAL A 123 -2.49 -4.06 -9.25
C VAL A 123 -3.83 -4.59 -8.74
N CYS A 124 -4.95 -4.11 -9.28
CA CYS A 124 -6.27 -4.57 -8.84
C CYS A 124 -6.50 -6.06 -9.18
N LEU A 125 -6.12 -6.48 -10.38
CA LEU A 125 -6.23 -7.87 -10.81
C LEU A 125 -5.34 -8.79 -9.96
N SER A 126 -4.14 -8.33 -9.59
CA SER A 126 -3.25 -9.08 -8.68
C SER A 126 -3.92 -9.32 -7.32
N LEU A 127 -4.57 -8.31 -6.75
CA LEU A 127 -5.28 -8.46 -5.48
C LEU A 127 -6.47 -9.40 -5.60
N GLU A 128 -7.27 -9.27 -6.66
CA GLU A 128 -8.40 -10.16 -6.93
C GLU A 128 -7.95 -11.61 -7.09
N HIS A 129 -6.81 -11.85 -7.76
CA HIS A 129 -6.22 -13.17 -7.88
C HIS A 129 -5.74 -13.74 -6.53
N VAL A 130 -5.04 -12.92 -5.71
CA VAL A 130 -4.66 -13.32 -4.34
C VAL A 130 -5.89 -13.74 -3.52
N TRP A 131 -7.01 -13.04 -3.68
CA TRP A 131 -8.25 -13.38 -2.99
C TRP A 131 -8.87 -14.68 -3.47
N GLN A 132 -8.86 -14.95 -4.78
CA GLN A 132 -9.33 -16.24 -5.32
C GLN A 132 -8.56 -17.41 -4.72
N VAL A 133 -7.23 -17.33 -4.67
CA VAL A 133 -6.37 -18.37 -4.09
C VAL A 133 -6.66 -18.55 -2.59
N ARG A 134 -6.83 -17.46 -1.85
CA ARG A 134 -7.07 -17.49 -0.40
C ARG A 134 -8.48 -17.96 -0.01
N ASP A 135 -9.48 -17.64 -0.83
CA ASP A 135 -10.86 -18.05 -0.57
C ASP A 135 -11.05 -19.55 -0.82
N LEU A 136 -10.26 -20.13 -1.73
CA LEU A 136 -10.21 -21.59 -1.96
C LEU A 136 -9.49 -22.35 -0.84
N ASP A 137 -8.52 -21.73 -0.16
CA ASP A 137 -7.85 -22.32 1.02
C ASP A 137 -7.62 -21.28 2.13
N PRO A 138 -8.59 -21.13 3.06
CA PRO A 138 -8.56 -20.10 4.09
C PRO A 138 -7.44 -20.24 5.16
N GLY A 139 -6.64 -21.31 5.11
CA GLY A 139 -5.53 -21.56 6.04
C GLY A 139 -4.14 -21.35 5.45
N SER A 140 -4.04 -21.20 4.13
CA SER A 140 -2.75 -21.11 3.42
C SER A 140 -1.94 -19.88 3.83
N ARG A 141 -0.64 -20.10 4.10
CA ARG A 141 0.31 -19.00 4.35
C ARG A 141 0.78 -18.43 3.02
N TRP A 142 1.37 -17.24 3.09
CA TRP A 142 1.81 -16.52 1.90
C TRP A 142 2.78 -17.25 0.96
N PRO A 143 3.70 -18.15 1.41
CA PRO A 143 4.54 -18.89 0.49
C PRO A 143 3.74 -19.95 -0.28
N ASP A 144 2.68 -20.48 0.34
CA ASP A 144 1.85 -21.53 -0.23
C ASP A 144 0.97 -20.99 -1.38
N TRP A 145 0.81 -19.66 -1.47
CA TRP A 145 0.04 -19.02 -2.52
C TRP A 145 0.71 -19.19 -3.89
N PHE A 146 2.05 -19.11 -3.96
CA PHE A 146 2.79 -19.14 -5.23
C PHE A 146 2.61 -20.46 -5.99
N TYR A 147 2.48 -21.57 -5.28
CA TYR A 147 2.34 -22.90 -5.89
C TYR A 147 0.90 -23.23 -6.31
N LYS A 148 -0.04 -22.32 -6.06
CA LYS A 148 -1.46 -22.46 -6.42
C LYS A 148 -1.89 -21.54 -7.55
N CYS A 149 -0.95 -20.76 -8.09
CA CYS A 149 -1.17 -19.82 -9.17
C CYS A 149 -0.85 -20.38 -10.58
N GLU A 150 -0.68 -21.70 -10.73
CA GLU A 150 -0.55 -22.40 -12.03
C GLU A 150 -1.89 -22.92 -12.55
#